data_AF-A0A7W6X3L9-F1
#
_entry.id   AF-A0A7W6X3L9-F1
#
_cell.length_a   1.000
_cell.length_b   1.000
_cell.length_c   1.000
_cell.angle_alpha   90.00
_cell.angle_beta   90.00
_cell.angle_gamma   90.00
#
_symmetry.space_group_name_H-M   'P 1'
#
loop_
_entity.id
_entity.type
_entity.pdbx_description
1 polymer ?
#
loop_
_entity_poly.entity_id
_entity_poly.type
_entity_poly.pdbx_seq_one_letter_code
_entity_poly.pdbx_strand_id
1 'polypeptide(L)'
;MEDKGRESDHLMLITPERVFYAGLLGRPRKRTPGCCHIYVAVKGSLHLTIDDVHTSDELIVTLPNQRHSIASDYRTAISVTLEPESMPDGVIEALAERLRGPDKALYARKILAAYALLRQRRYGDITTAEFDEMCFGEALARRELDPRVTRAVARIERFSGEPVTADTCAAEAGLSASRFLHLFKEETGISFRSFRAWKRARHLLHFANQDLNLAHLAQDIGYPDSTHFSHSIRRFYGLKPRAIFVGSRDLAIYRSTETVRLAEAS
;
A
#
# COMPACT_ATOMS: atom_id res chain seq x y z
N MET A 1 -19.01 4.74 35.06
CA MET A 1 -19.05 3.49 34.30
C MET A 1 -17.88 3.55 33.34
N GLU A 2 -16.80 2.86 33.69
CA GLU A 2 -15.53 2.93 32.96
C GLU A 2 -15.73 2.41 31.53
N ASP A 3 -15.52 3.30 30.55
CA ASP A 3 -15.38 2.92 29.15
C ASP A 3 -14.07 2.15 29.01
N LYS A 4 -14.14 0.82 29.13
CA LYS A 4 -13.07 -0.07 28.66
C LYS A 4 -13.01 0.06 27.15
N GLY A 5 -12.31 1.10 26.68
CA GLY A 5 -12.01 1.33 25.28
C GLY A 5 -11.55 0.02 24.66
N ARG A 6 -12.37 -0.53 23.78
CA ARG A 6 -12.10 -1.80 23.10
C ARG A 6 -10.92 -1.54 22.18
N GLU A 7 -9.71 -1.85 22.64
CA GLU A 7 -8.49 -1.77 21.83
C GLU A 7 -8.75 -2.58 20.56
N SER A 8 -8.83 -1.90 19.41
CA SER A 8 -9.23 -2.55 18.17
C SER A 8 -8.18 -3.58 17.76
N ASP A 9 -8.64 -4.79 17.43
CA ASP A 9 -7.79 -5.82 16.82
C ASP A 9 -7.36 -5.43 15.39
N HIS A 10 -7.96 -4.39 14.79
CA HIS A 10 -7.64 -3.96 13.43
C HIS A 10 -6.73 -2.74 13.45
N LEU A 11 -5.61 -2.83 12.74
CA LEU A 11 -4.68 -1.73 12.60
C LEU A 11 -4.14 -1.61 11.18
N MET A 12 -3.76 -0.39 10.83
CA MET A 12 -3.02 -0.08 9.64
C MET A 12 -1.86 0.86 9.97
N LEU A 13 -0.64 0.47 9.65
CA LEU A 13 0.53 1.34 9.64
C LEU A 13 0.81 1.76 8.21
N ILE A 14 0.89 3.07 7.96
CA ILE A 14 1.26 3.65 6.68
C ILE A 14 2.60 4.35 6.86
N THR A 15 3.59 3.90 6.09
CA THR A 15 4.84 4.65 5.83
C THR A 15 4.80 5.15 4.37
N PRO A 16 5.78 5.89 3.85
CA PRO A 16 5.77 6.27 2.44
C PRO A 16 5.84 5.04 1.50
N GLU A 17 6.65 4.05 1.87
CA GLU A 17 7.05 2.94 0.99
C GLU A 17 6.49 1.57 1.40
N ARG A 18 5.82 1.51 2.56
CA ARG A 18 5.24 0.30 3.14
C ARG A 18 3.86 0.56 3.70
N VAL A 19 2.99 -0.44 3.62
CA VAL A 19 1.75 -0.47 4.40
C VAL A 19 1.65 -1.80 5.11
N PHE A 20 1.33 -1.78 6.40
CA PHE A 20 0.95 -2.96 7.15
C PHE A 20 -0.52 -2.85 7.48
N TYR A 21 -1.33 -3.79 7.02
CA TYR A 21 -2.75 -3.84 7.30
C TYR A 21 -3.08 -5.15 8.00
N ALA A 22 -3.65 -5.09 9.20
CA ALA A 22 -4.27 -6.24 9.86
C ALA A 22 -5.76 -5.90 10.05
N GLY A 23 -6.63 -6.54 9.26
CA GLY A 23 -8.04 -6.20 9.29
C GLY A 23 -8.89 -7.07 8.37
N LEU A 24 -10.13 -6.64 8.16
CA LEU A 24 -11.09 -7.33 7.30
C LEU A 24 -10.64 -7.34 5.83
N LEU A 25 -10.35 -8.53 5.31
CA LEU A 25 -9.98 -8.67 3.90
C LEU A 25 -11.17 -8.43 2.94
N GLY A 26 -12.39 -8.59 3.48
CA GLY A 26 -13.63 -8.56 2.72
C GLY A 26 -13.81 -9.78 1.81
N ARG A 27 -14.71 -9.68 0.83
CA ARG A 27 -14.82 -10.62 -0.30
C ARG A 27 -14.45 -9.88 -1.59
N PRO A 28 -13.16 -9.54 -1.79
CA PRO A 28 -12.74 -8.71 -2.91
C PRO A 28 -12.98 -9.46 -4.23
N ARG A 29 -13.47 -8.72 -5.23
CA ARG A 29 -13.44 -9.19 -6.63
C ARG A 29 -12.00 -9.19 -7.14
N LYS A 30 -11.76 -9.69 -8.37
CA LYS A 30 -10.46 -9.58 -9.06
C LYS A 30 -9.92 -8.14 -8.94
N ARG A 31 -8.69 -8.01 -8.45
CA ARG A 31 -7.98 -6.74 -8.22
C ARG A 31 -6.60 -6.77 -8.88
N THR A 32 -6.03 -5.60 -9.13
CA THR A 32 -4.72 -5.44 -9.77
C THR A 32 -3.94 -4.31 -9.09
N PRO A 33 -3.41 -4.53 -7.87
CA PRO A 33 -2.63 -3.52 -7.14
C PRO A 33 -1.37 -3.12 -7.91
N GLY A 34 -0.92 -1.87 -7.74
CA GLY A 34 0.32 -1.38 -8.32
C GLY A 34 1.58 -1.79 -7.55
N CYS A 35 1.43 -2.59 -6.48
CA CYS A 35 2.46 -2.91 -5.50
C CYS A 35 2.66 -4.41 -5.34
N CYS A 36 3.75 -4.78 -4.67
CA CYS A 36 3.89 -6.13 -4.14
C CYS A 36 3.04 -6.25 -2.87
N HIS A 37 2.32 -7.37 -2.73
CA HIS A 37 1.62 -7.70 -1.49
C HIS A 37 2.08 -9.04 -0.95
N ILE A 38 2.20 -9.09 0.37
CA ILE A 38 2.49 -10.29 1.16
C ILE A 38 1.33 -10.45 2.13
N TYR A 39 0.52 -11.47 1.93
CA TYR A 39 -0.62 -11.80 2.77
C TYR A 39 -0.23 -12.88 3.76
N VAL A 40 -0.64 -12.75 5.02
CA VAL A 40 -0.45 -13.78 6.04
C VAL A 40 -1.79 -14.07 6.72
N ALA A 41 -2.15 -15.35 6.81
CA ALA A 41 -3.31 -15.80 7.54
C ALA A 41 -3.10 -15.57 9.04
N VAL A 42 -4.05 -14.89 9.70
CA VAL A 42 -4.05 -14.84 11.18
C VAL A 42 -4.48 -16.17 11.76
N LYS A 43 -5.38 -16.87 11.08
CA LYS A 43 -5.88 -18.20 11.41
C LYS A 43 -6.34 -18.91 10.14
N GLY A 44 -6.15 -20.23 10.07
CA GLY A 44 -6.49 -21.03 8.89
C GLY A 44 -5.58 -20.66 7.71
N SER A 45 -6.14 -20.70 6.50
CA SER A 45 -5.39 -20.41 5.28
C SER A 45 -5.93 -19.18 4.55
N LEU A 46 -5.12 -18.71 3.61
CA LEU A 46 -5.52 -17.81 2.54
C LEU A 46 -5.81 -18.62 1.28
N HIS A 47 -6.67 -18.07 0.42
CA HIS A 47 -7.03 -18.66 -0.86
C HIS A 47 -6.78 -17.63 -1.96
N LEU A 48 -5.77 -17.87 -2.78
CA LEU A 48 -5.42 -17.03 -3.91
C LEU A 48 -6.00 -17.61 -5.19
N THR A 49 -6.41 -16.73 -6.10
CA THR A 49 -6.77 -17.10 -7.47
C THR A 49 -6.10 -16.17 -8.46
N ILE A 50 -5.32 -16.74 -9.38
CA ILE A 50 -4.67 -16.05 -10.50
C ILE A 50 -5.00 -16.85 -11.76
N ASP A 51 -5.54 -16.20 -12.78
CA ASP A 51 -5.91 -16.85 -14.06
C ASP A 51 -6.67 -18.17 -13.87
N ASP A 52 -7.60 -18.14 -12.91
CA ASP A 52 -8.51 -19.23 -12.52
C ASP A 52 -7.78 -20.47 -11.91
N VAL A 53 -6.48 -20.37 -11.66
CA VAL A 53 -5.71 -21.30 -10.82
C VAL A 53 -5.89 -20.93 -9.36
N HIS A 54 -6.32 -21.90 -8.56
CA HIS A 54 -6.56 -21.75 -7.13
C HIS A 54 -5.40 -22.33 -6.31
N THR A 55 -4.89 -21.55 -5.37
CA THR A 55 -3.89 -22.00 -4.39
C THR A 55 -4.31 -21.62 -2.98
N SER A 56 -3.88 -22.41 -2.00
CA SER A 56 -4.13 -22.14 -0.59
C SER A 56 -2.84 -22.26 0.20
N ASP A 57 -2.58 -21.29 1.08
CA ASP A 57 -1.35 -21.22 1.87
C ASP A 57 -1.54 -20.32 3.11
N GLU A 58 -0.64 -20.41 4.09
CA GLU A 58 -0.61 -19.49 5.24
C GLU A 58 0.02 -18.14 4.88
N LEU A 59 0.93 -18.12 3.89
CA LEU A 59 1.58 -16.92 3.37
C LEU A 59 1.53 -16.90 1.84
N ILE A 60 1.04 -15.80 1.29
CA ILE A 60 0.87 -15.63 -0.15
C ILE A 60 1.50 -14.33 -0.61
N VAL A 61 2.30 -14.38 -1.69
CA VAL A 61 2.93 -13.21 -2.30
C VAL A 61 2.38 -12.97 -3.70
N THR A 62 1.95 -11.74 -3.99
CA THR A 62 1.53 -11.30 -5.34
C THR A 62 2.41 -10.16 -5.81
N LEU A 63 2.85 -10.22 -7.06
CA LEU A 63 3.74 -9.21 -7.65
C LEU A 63 2.98 -7.94 -8.07
N PRO A 64 3.68 -6.80 -8.26
CA PRO A 64 3.10 -5.59 -8.80
C PRO A 64 2.31 -5.83 -10.09
N ASN A 65 1.12 -5.24 -10.19
CA ASN A 65 0.21 -5.35 -11.33
C ASN A 65 -0.28 -6.78 -11.64
N GLN A 66 -0.08 -7.75 -10.74
CA GLN A 66 -0.61 -9.10 -10.90
C GLN A 66 -2.10 -9.11 -10.57
N ARG A 67 -2.94 -9.46 -11.55
CA ARG A 67 -4.39 -9.56 -11.36
C ARG A 67 -4.72 -10.81 -10.55
N HIS A 68 -5.40 -10.66 -9.43
CA HIS A 68 -5.72 -11.77 -8.54
C HIS A 68 -6.99 -11.53 -7.72
N SER A 69 -7.53 -12.59 -7.10
CA SER A 69 -8.44 -12.48 -5.95
C SER A 69 -7.84 -13.21 -4.75
N ILE A 70 -8.16 -12.73 -3.55
CA ILE A 70 -7.75 -13.35 -2.28
C ILE A 70 -8.98 -13.57 -1.41
N ALA A 71 -8.99 -14.64 -0.63
CA ALA A 71 -9.89 -14.83 0.49
C ALA A 71 -9.10 -15.40 1.68
N SER A 72 -9.71 -15.37 2.85
CA SER A 72 -9.17 -16.01 4.06
C SER A 72 -10.26 -16.83 4.72
N ASP A 73 -9.87 -17.96 5.32
CA ASP A 73 -10.74 -18.76 6.18
C ASP A 73 -11.18 -17.99 7.43
N TYR A 74 -10.38 -16.99 7.82
CA TYR A 74 -10.67 -16.11 8.93
C TYR A 74 -11.04 -14.71 8.46
N ARG A 75 -11.90 -14.01 9.21
CA ARG A 75 -12.37 -12.67 8.83
C ARG A 75 -11.24 -11.66 8.69
N THR A 76 -10.15 -11.86 9.44
CA THR A 76 -9.00 -10.96 9.50
C THR A 76 -7.79 -11.63 8.88
N ALA A 77 -7.10 -10.89 8.02
CA ALA A 77 -5.81 -11.27 7.48
C ALA A 77 -4.82 -10.11 7.65
N ILE A 78 -3.53 -10.43 7.59
CA ILE A 78 -2.48 -9.44 7.47
C ILE A 78 -2.14 -9.26 5.99
N SER A 79 -1.92 -8.02 5.58
CA SER A 79 -1.39 -7.66 4.28
C SER A 79 -0.27 -6.64 4.47
N VAL A 80 0.94 -7.02 4.04
CA VAL A 80 2.08 -6.12 3.92
C VAL A 80 2.20 -5.69 2.47
N THR A 81 2.28 -4.40 2.24
CA THR A 81 2.46 -3.76 0.94
C THR A 81 3.88 -3.24 0.82
N LEU A 82 4.56 -3.54 -0.29
CA LEU A 82 5.85 -2.95 -0.65
C LEU A 82 5.69 -2.16 -1.95
N GLU A 83 6.10 -0.89 -1.92
CA GLU A 83 6.04 0.00 -3.09
C GLU A 83 7.25 -0.26 -4.03
N PRO A 84 7.04 -0.77 -5.25
CA PRO A 84 8.11 -1.25 -6.12
C PRO A 84 9.12 -0.18 -6.55
N GLU A 85 8.69 1.06 -6.71
CA GLU A 85 9.58 2.17 -7.07
C GLU A 85 10.63 2.50 -6.00
N SER A 86 10.39 2.08 -4.75
CA SER A 86 11.27 2.37 -3.62
C SER A 86 12.45 1.40 -3.51
N MET A 87 12.45 0.36 -4.35
CA MET A 87 13.37 -0.75 -4.26
C MET A 87 14.12 -0.92 -5.58
N PRO A 88 15.41 -1.30 -5.58
CA PRO A 88 16.14 -1.63 -6.80
C PRO A 88 15.48 -2.78 -7.58
N ASP A 89 15.76 -2.85 -8.89
CA ASP A 89 15.24 -3.91 -9.75
C ASP A 89 15.67 -5.30 -9.23
N GLY A 90 14.76 -6.28 -9.28
CA GLY A 90 15.02 -7.65 -8.85
C GLY A 90 14.87 -7.91 -7.35
N VAL A 91 14.83 -6.87 -6.50
CA VAL A 91 14.73 -7.07 -5.04
C VAL A 91 13.37 -7.63 -4.63
N ILE A 92 12.28 -7.18 -5.28
CA ILE A 92 10.93 -7.71 -5.02
C ILE A 92 10.83 -9.17 -5.47
N GLU A 93 11.39 -9.52 -6.62
CA GLU A 93 11.41 -10.86 -7.17
C GLU A 93 12.19 -11.81 -6.24
N ALA A 94 13.39 -11.42 -5.83
CA ALA A 94 14.22 -12.20 -4.91
C ALA A 94 13.53 -12.40 -3.54
N LEU A 95 12.89 -11.35 -3.01
CA LEU A 95 12.10 -11.46 -1.77
C LEU A 95 10.89 -12.39 -1.96
N ALA A 96 10.18 -12.29 -3.08
CA ALA A 96 9.05 -13.15 -3.38
C ALA A 96 9.47 -14.63 -3.50
N GLU A 97 10.63 -14.92 -4.09
CA GLU A 97 11.19 -16.28 -4.14
C GLU A 97 11.49 -16.81 -2.74
N ARG A 98 12.17 -16.02 -1.89
CA ARG A 98 12.45 -16.38 -0.49
C ARG A 98 11.17 -16.66 0.31
N LEU A 99 10.15 -15.80 0.16
CA LEU A 99 8.86 -15.93 0.83
C LEU A 99 8.03 -17.12 0.33
N ARG A 100 8.24 -17.57 -0.90
CA ARG A 100 7.59 -18.75 -1.47
C ARG A 100 8.36 -20.05 -1.18
N GLY A 101 9.64 -19.92 -0.83
CA GLY A 101 10.58 -21.02 -0.60
C GLY A 101 10.46 -21.70 0.78
N PRO A 102 11.50 -22.45 1.20
CA PRO A 102 11.46 -23.29 2.39
C PRO A 102 11.27 -22.50 3.71
N ASP A 103 11.70 -21.24 3.75
CA ASP A 103 11.61 -20.39 4.95
C ASP A 103 10.26 -19.66 5.08
N LYS A 104 9.28 -19.95 4.22
CA LYS A 104 7.95 -19.30 4.24
C LYS A 104 7.32 -19.22 5.64
N ALA A 105 7.31 -20.33 6.37
CA ALA A 105 6.75 -20.40 7.71
C ALA A 105 7.51 -19.55 8.73
N LEU A 106 8.81 -19.29 8.51
CA LEU A 106 9.59 -18.34 9.32
C LEU A 106 9.11 -16.91 9.08
N TYR A 107 8.93 -16.50 7.82
CA TYR A 107 8.45 -15.15 7.50
C TYR A 107 7.00 -14.93 7.94
N ALA A 108 6.13 -15.93 7.81
CA ALA A 108 4.75 -15.85 8.32
C ALA A 108 4.75 -15.57 9.84
N ARG A 109 5.59 -16.28 10.60
CA ARG A 109 5.76 -16.06 12.05
C ARG A 109 6.34 -14.68 12.37
N LYS A 110 7.31 -14.18 11.59
CA LYS A 110 7.86 -12.82 11.76
C LYS A 110 6.78 -11.75 11.57
N ILE A 111 5.97 -11.86 10.50
CA ILE A 111 4.88 -10.91 10.22
C ILE A 111 3.79 -10.97 11.31
N LEU A 112 3.47 -12.17 11.82
CA LEU A 112 2.56 -12.32 12.96
C LEU A 112 3.13 -11.71 14.26
N ALA A 113 4.44 -11.87 14.50
CA ALA A 113 5.12 -11.24 15.63
C ALA A 113 5.14 -9.70 15.50
N ALA A 114 5.37 -9.18 14.29
CA ALA A 114 5.29 -7.76 13.98
C ALA A 114 3.87 -7.21 14.26
N TYR A 115 2.82 -7.94 13.88
CA TYR A 115 1.44 -7.59 14.24
C TYR A 115 1.25 -7.51 15.76
N ALA A 116 1.73 -8.49 16.52
CA ALA A 116 1.63 -8.47 17.98
C ALA A 116 2.38 -7.28 18.61
N LEU A 117 3.56 -6.95 18.10
CA LEU A 117 4.34 -5.78 18.54
C LEU A 117 3.62 -4.46 18.22
N LEU A 118 3.12 -4.30 16.99
CA LEU A 118 2.39 -3.10 16.56
C LEU A 118 1.13 -2.85 17.39
N ARG A 119 0.46 -3.91 17.86
CA ARG A 119 -0.68 -3.80 18.78
C ARG A 119 -0.31 -3.31 20.17
N GLN A 120 0.85 -3.70 20.68
CA GLN A 120 1.30 -3.34 22.03
C GLN A 120 2.00 -1.98 22.05
N ARG A 121 2.48 -1.50 20.89
CA ARG A 121 3.20 -0.24 20.77
C ARG A 121 2.24 0.94 20.99
N ARG A 122 2.26 1.51 22.18
CA ARG A 122 1.68 2.82 22.47
C ARG A 122 2.59 3.90 21.89
N TYR A 123 2.34 4.24 20.63
CA TYR A 123 2.89 5.42 19.93
C TYR A 123 4.43 5.43 19.74
N GLY A 124 4.85 5.67 18.51
CA GLY A 124 6.25 5.84 18.12
C GLY A 124 6.37 5.84 16.60
N ASP A 125 7.24 6.67 16.06
CA ASP A 125 7.57 6.64 14.64
C ASP A 125 8.22 5.30 14.30
N ILE A 126 7.92 4.75 13.12
CA ILE A 126 8.53 3.53 12.61
C ILE A 126 9.10 3.86 11.24
N THR A 127 10.42 3.74 11.11
CA THR A 127 11.12 3.90 9.84
C THR A 127 10.86 2.70 8.93
N THR A 128 11.03 2.88 7.61
CA THR A 128 10.94 1.76 6.65
C THR A 128 11.92 0.63 7.00
N ALA A 129 13.13 0.95 7.47
CA ALA A 129 14.14 -0.04 7.84
C ALA A 129 13.70 -0.86 9.07
N GLU A 130 13.23 -0.22 10.14
CA GLU A 130 12.70 -0.95 11.31
C GLU A 130 11.48 -1.80 10.94
N PHE A 131 10.62 -1.28 10.07
CA PHE A 131 9.47 -2.04 9.56
C PHE A 131 9.91 -3.32 8.82
N ASP A 132 10.90 -3.19 7.94
CA ASP A 132 11.46 -4.30 7.16
C ASP A 132 12.16 -5.31 8.10
N GLU A 133 12.93 -4.85 9.09
CA GLU A 133 13.54 -5.71 10.11
C GLU A 133 12.49 -6.52 10.90
N MET A 134 11.40 -5.88 11.30
CA MET A 134 10.30 -6.55 12.01
C MET A 134 9.64 -7.65 11.15
N CYS A 135 9.41 -7.39 9.86
CA CYS A 135 8.66 -8.31 8.99
C CYS A 135 9.56 -9.37 8.34
N PHE A 136 10.79 -9.02 7.99
CA PHE A 136 11.70 -9.82 7.14
C PHE A 136 13.00 -10.20 7.86
N GLY A 137 13.34 -9.54 8.96
CA GLY A 137 14.59 -9.78 9.70
C GLY A 137 15.79 -8.99 9.20
N GLU A 138 15.60 -8.12 8.22
CA GLU A 138 16.62 -7.23 7.67
C GLU A 138 15.94 -6.02 7.03
N ALA A 139 16.67 -4.91 6.94
CA ALA A 139 16.25 -3.79 6.10
C ALA A 139 16.39 -4.16 4.62
N LEU A 140 15.35 -3.92 3.81
CA LEU A 140 15.43 -4.16 2.37
C LEU A 140 16.18 -3.03 1.68
N ALA A 141 16.85 -3.34 0.56
CA ALA A 141 17.55 -2.35 -0.22
C ALA A 141 16.60 -1.25 -0.72
N ARG A 142 17.00 0.01 -0.56
CA ARG A 142 16.27 1.19 -1.02
C ARG A 142 16.88 1.75 -2.29
N ARG A 143 16.03 2.26 -3.18
CA ARG A 143 16.43 2.97 -4.38
C ARG A 143 16.65 4.44 -4.07
N GLU A 144 17.83 4.95 -4.42
CA GLU A 144 18.09 6.38 -4.48
C GLU A 144 17.65 6.89 -5.86
N LEU A 145 16.71 7.82 -5.88
CA LEU A 145 16.14 8.38 -7.12
C LEU A 145 16.82 9.70 -7.50
N ASP A 146 16.87 9.99 -8.80
CA ASP A 146 17.22 11.32 -9.30
C ASP A 146 16.39 12.41 -8.57
N PRO A 147 17.01 13.49 -8.07
CA PRO A 147 16.30 14.53 -7.31
C PRO A 147 15.08 15.13 -8.04
N ARG A 148 15.09 15.15 -9.38
CA ARG A 148 13.95 15.61 -10.20
C ARG A 148 12.78 14.64 -10.11
N VAL A 149 13.06 13.33 -10.10
CA VAL A 149 12.05 12.28 -9.92
C VAL A 149 11.56 12.27 -8.48
N THR A 150 12.44 12.41 -7.49
CA THR A 150 12.06 12.53 -6.07
C THR A 150 11.07 13.67 -5.84
N ARG A 151 11.30 14.85 -6.44
CA ARG A 151 10.36 15.98 -6.36
C ARG A 151 9.01 15.67 -7.00
N ALA A 152 9.00 15.01 -8.15
CA ALA A 152 7.77 14.61 -8.81
C ALA A 152 6.97 13.57 -8.00
N VAL A 153 7.66 12.60 -7.39
CA VAL A 153 7.06 11.61 -6.48
C VAL A 153 6.45 12.32 -5.27
N ALA A 154 7.20 13.18 -4.59
CA ALA A 154 6.70 13.93 -3.44
C ALA A 154 5.45 14.74 -3.79
N ARG A 155 5.42 15.39 -4.96
CA ARG A 155 4.25 16.13 -5.42
C ARG A 155 3.03 15.23 -5.66
N ILE A 156 3.22 14.03 -6.19
CA ILE A 156 2.14 13.06 -6.41
C ILE A 156 1.59 12.53 -5.09
N GLU A 157 2.43 12.42 -4.05
CA GLU A 157 2.04 11.91 -2.74
C GLU A 157 1.34 12.97 -1.85
N ARG A 158 1.34 14.25 -2.25
CA ARG A 158 0.59 15.31 -1.56
C ARG A 158 -0.93 15.17 -1.76
N PHE A 159 -1.69 15.53 -0.73
CA PHE A 159 -3.16 15.62 -0.78
C PHE A 159 -3.62 17.03 -1.18
N SER A 160 -3.19 17.51 -2.34
CA SER A 160 -3.53 18.88 -2.77
C SER A 160 -4.82 18.99 -3.59
N GLY A 161 -5.43 17.88 -4.01
CA GLY A 161 -6.52 17.87 -5.00
C GLY A 161 -6.12 18.34 -6.42
N GLU A 162 -4.97 19.00 -6.56
CA GLU A 162 -4.47 19.51 -7.83
C GLU A 162 -3.95 18.39 -8.74
N PRO A 163 -4.31 18.39 -10.04
CA PRO A 163 -3.79 17.41 -10.98
C PRO A 163 -2.27 17.57 -11.19
N VAL A 164 -1.49 16.60 -10.71
CA VAL A 164 -0.06 16.53 -11.04
C VAL A 164 0.12 15.97 -12.45
N THR A 165 0.61 16.77 -13.40
CA THR A 165 0.78 16.40 -14.81
C THR A 165 2.25 16.14 -15.16
N ALA A 166 2.50 15.38 -16.25
CA ALA A 166 3.86 15.17 -16.70
C ALA A 166 4.52 16.48 -17.16
N ASP A 167 3.75 17.38 -17.79
CA ASP A 167 4.27 18.66 -18.28
C ASP A 167 4.70 19.59 -17.14
N THR A 168 3.92 19.63 -16.04
CA THR A 168 4.26 20.45 -14.87
C THR A 168 5.52 19.92 -14.17
N CYS A 169 5.62 18.60 -13.96
CA CYS A 169 6.84 17.99 -13.42
C CYS A 169 8.06 18.15 -14.35
N ALA A 170 7.85 18.08 -15.67
CA ALA A 170 8.93 18.25 -16.64
C ALA A 170 9.48 19.68 -16.65
N ALA A 171 8.58 20.67 -16.61
CA ALA A 171 8.95 22.08 -16.51
C ALA A 171 9.79 22.36 -15.25
N GLU A 172 9.36 21.84 -14.09
CA GLU A 172 10.10 21.95 -12.82
C GLU A 172 11.45 21.21 -12.84
N ALA A 173 11.54 20.14 -13.62
CA ALA A 173 12.78 19.39 -13.82
C ALA A 173 13.74 20.03 -14.84
N GLY A 174 13.30 21.10 -15.53
CA GLY A 174 14.06 21.70 -16.64
C GLY A 174 14.19 20.78 -17.86
N LEU A 175 13.19 19.93 -18.09
CA LEU A 175 13.18 18.92 -19.15
C LEU A 175 11.97 19.07 -20.07
N SER A 176 12.08 18.53 -21.29
CA SER A 176 10.89 18.27 -22.10
C SER A 176 10.06 17.15 -21.48
N ALA A 177 8.75 17.14 -21.73
CA ALA A 177 7.83 16.12 -21.20
C ALA A 177 8.28 14.69 -21.57
N SER A 178 8.73 14.48 -22.81
CA SER A 178 9.25 13.18 -23.26
C SER A 178 10.49 12.74 -22.49
N ARG A 179 11.46 13.65 -22.28
CA ARG A 179 12.69 13.34 -21.53
C ARG A 179 12.40 13.07 -20.06
N PHE A 180 11.48 13.82 -19.46
CA PHE A 180 11.03 13.58 -18.09
C PHE A 180 10.34 12.22 -17.97
N LEU A 181 9.43 11.86 -18.87
CA LEU A 181 8.75 10.55 -18.83
C LEU A 181 9.72 9.38 -18.98
N HIS A 182 10.75 9.54 -19.81
CA HIS A 182 11.81 8.55 -19.95
C HIS A 182 12.61 8.40 -18.65
N LEU A 183 13.11 9.51 -18.12
CA LEU A 183 13.84 9.54 -16.84
C LEU A 183 13.00 8.95 -15.70
N PHE A 184 11.73 9.34 -15.58
CA PHE A 184 10.84 8.83 -14.54
C PHE A 184 10.69 7.31 -14.63
N LYS A 185 10.51 6.77 -15.84
CA LYS A 185 10.36 5.33 -16.04
C LYS A 185 11.67 4.58 -15.78
N GLU A 186 12.80 5.14 -16.18
CA GLU A 186 14.14 4.61 -15.91
C GLU A 186 14.39 4.53 -14.39
N GLU A 187 14.12 5.63 -13.68
CA GLU A 187 14.36 5.74 -12.25
C GLU A 187 13.38 4.94 -11.40
N THR A 188 12.11 4.79 -11.79
CA THR A 188 11.09 4.11 -10.96
C THR A 188 10.71 2.71 -11.44
N GLY A 189 11.12 2.34 -12.66
CA GLY A 189 10.64 1.13 -13.36
C GLY A 189 9.18 1.23 -13.85
N ILE A 190 8.45 2.31 -13.53
CA ILE A 190 7.00 2.41 -13.75
C ILE A 190 6.68 3.65 -14.58
N SER A 191 5.68 3.55 -15.46
CA SER A 191 5.22 4.74 -16.18
C SER A 191 4.59 5.75 -15.21
N PHE A 192 4.85 7.04 -15.43
CA PHE A 192 4.28 8.15 -14.64
C PHE A 192 2.75 8.04 -14.46
N ARG A 193 2.04 7.64 -15.53
CA ARG A 193 0.58 7.46 -15.50
C ARG A 193 0.15 6.34 -14.54
N SER A 194 0.80 5.17 -14.61
CA SER A 194 0.50 4.04 -13.74
C SER A 194 0.83 4.35 -12.29
N PHE A 195 1.99 4.97 -12.06
CA PHE A 195 2.45 5.44 -10.76
C PHE A 195 1.42 6.36 -10.11
N ARG A 196 1.05 7.46 -10.80
CA ARG A 196 0.03 8.41 -10.32
C ARG A 196 -1.33 7.77 -10.09
N ALA A 197 -1.72 6.80 -10.91
CA ALA A 197 -2.99 6.09 -10.72
C ALA A 197 -3.00 5.24 -9.44
N TRP A 198 -1.90 4.54 -9.17
CA TRP A 198 -1.74 3.72 -7.97
C TRP A 198 -1.64 4.57 -6.70
N LYS A 199 -0.79 5.61 -6.69
CA LYS A 199 -0.63 6.50 -5.52
C LYS A 199 -1.93 7.19 -5.12
N ARG A 200 -2.70 7.70 -6.07
CA ARG A 200 -4.05 8.24 -5.77
C ARG A 200 -5.00 7.21 -5.17
N ALA A 201 -4.94 5.96 -5.63
CA ALA A 201 -5.75 4.90 -5.02
C ALA A 201 -5.29 4.61 -3.58
N ARG A 202 -3.98 4.61 -3.34
CA ARG A 202 -3.35 4.45 -2.03
C ARG A 202 -3.70 5.57 -1.06
N HIS A 203 -3.87 6.80 -1.53
CA HIS A 203 -4.30 7.93 -0.69
C HIS A 203 -5.60 7.66 0.07
N LEU A 204 -6.51 6.85 -0.49
CA LEU A 204 -7.72 6.39 0.18
C LEU A 204 -7.46 5.82 1.58
N LEU A 205 -6.35 5.10 1.74
CA LEU A 205 -6.00 4.41 2.98
C LEU A 205 -5.83 5.39 4.14
N HIS A 206 -5.44 6.64 3.87
CA HIS A 206 -5.28 7.66 4.91
C HIS A 206 -6.61 8.12 5.50
N PHE A 207 -7.74 7.83 4.86
CA PHE A 207 -9.06 8.32 5.27
C PHE A 207 -10.06 7.20 5.57
N ALA A 208 -9.63 5.94 5.47
CA ALA A 208 -10.53 4.79 5.44
C ALA A 208 -11.36 4.58 6.72
N ASN A 209 -10.94 5.14 7.86
CA ASN A 209 -11.66 5.07 9.13
C ASN A 209 -12.44 6.36 9.49
N GLN A 210 -12.48 7.35 8.59
CA GLN A 210 -13.16 8.62 8.82
C GLN A 210 -14.59 8.58 8.27
N ASP A 211 -15.51 9.32 8.91
CA ASP A 211 -16.87 9.52 8.41
C ASP A 211 -16.90 10.74 7.48
N LEU A 212 -16.60 10.50 6.19
CA LEU A 212 -16.50 11.54 5.16
C LEU A 212 -17.49 11.32 4.01
N ASN A 213 -17.85 12.43 3.35
CA ASN A 213 -18.52 12.36 2.06
C ASN A 213 -17.54 11.87 0.99
N LEU A 214 -17.79 10.67 0.45
CA LEU A 214 -16.93 10.03 -0.56
C LEU A 214 -16.76 10.86 -1.84
N ALA A 215 -17.72 11.73 -2.19
CA ALA A 215 -17.60 12.59 -3.35
C ALA A 215 -16.60 13.73 -3.15
N HIS A 216 -16.57 14.32 -1.94
CA HIS A 216 -15.56 15.33 -1.59
C HIS A 216 -14.18 14.68 -1.48
N LEU A 217 -14.09 13.54 -0.78
CA LEU A 217 -12.83 12.81 -0.67
C LEU A 217 -12.24 12.44 -2.05
N ALA A 218 -13.08 12.06 -3.01
CA ALA A 218 -12.64 11.77 -4.37
C ALA A 218 -11.88 12.97 -4.98
N GLN A 219 -12.39 14.19 -4.80
CA GLN A 219 -11.75 15.41 -5.28
C GLN A 219 -10.46 15.70 -4.52
N ASP A 220 -10.48 15.59 -3.18
CA ASP A 220 -9.33 15.86 -2.31
C ASP A 220 -8.12 14.97 -2.63
N ILE A 221 -8.36 13.70 -3.01
CA ILE A 221 -7.30 12.74 -3.38
C ILE A 221 -7.02 12.69 -4.90
N GLY A 222 -7.53 13.68 -5.65
CA GLY A 222 -7.14 13.93 -7.04
C GLY A 222 -7.92 13.12 -8.10
N TYR A 223 -9.17 12.75 -7.82
CA TYR A 223 -10.12 12.23 -8.82
C TYR A 223 -11.08 13.33 -9.28
N PRO A 224 -11.40 13.39 -10.59
CA PRO A 224 -12.30 14.40 -11.12
C PRO A 224 -13.75 14.22 -10.63
N ASP A 225 -14.15 12.97 -10.37
CA ASP A 225 -15.49 12.64 -9.92
C ASP A 225 -15.55 11.27 -9.20
N SER A 226 -16.72 11.00 -8.61
CA SER A 226 -17.01 9.77 -7.87
C SER A 226 -17.01 8.49 -8.74
N THR A 227 -17.29 8.61 -10.03
CA THR A 227 -17.34 7.48 -10.97
C THR A 227 -15.92 6.98 -11.24
N HIS A 228 -15.03 7.88 -11.65
CA HIS A 228 -13.61 7.59 -11.85
C HIS A 228 -12.94 7.06 -10.58
N PHE A 229 -13.24 7.70 -9.45
CA PHE A 229 -12.81 7.22 -8.13
C PHE A 229 -13.26 5.79 -7.86
N SER A 230 -14.56 5.51 -7.97
CA SER A 230 -15.12 4.19 -7.70
C SER A 230 -14.55 3.11 -8.60
N HIS A 231 -14.38 3.39 -9.89
CA HIS A 231 -13.76 2.45 -10.85
C HIS A 231 -12.30 2.19 -10.51
N SER A 232 -11.53 3.23 -10.20
CA SER A 232 -10.11 3.12 -9.85
C SER A 232 -9.89 2.30 -8.58
N ILE A 233 -10.59 2.65 -7.49
CA ILE A 233 -10.47 1.93 -6.21
C ILE A 233 -10.89 0.47 -6.37
N ARG A 234 -11.97 0.20 -7.10
CA ARG A 234 -12.41 -1.16 -7.37
C ARG A 234 -11.41 -1.96 -8.19
N ARG A 235 -10.74 -1.35 -9.17
CA ARG A 235 -9.68 -1.99 -9.94
C ARG A 235 -8.50 -2.39 -9.05
N PHE A 236 -8.04 -1.47 -8.19
CA PHE A 236 -6.84 -1.68 -7.40
C PHE A 236 -7.06 -2.56 -6.16
N TYR A 237 -8.18 -2.39 -5.46
CA TYR A 237 -8.46 -3.11 -4.20
C TYR A 237 -9.49 -4.24 -4.34
N GLY A 238 -10.21 -4.31 -5.46
CA GLY A 238 -11.27 -5.32 -5.67
C GLY A 238 -12.59 -5.02 -4.93
N LEU A 239 -12.66 -3.88 -4.23
CA LEU A 239 -13.79 -3.46 -3.41
C LEU A 239 -14.29 -2.08 -3.84
N LYS A 240 -15.59 -1.81 -3.65
CA LYS A 240 -16.13 -0.46 -3.81
C LYS A 240 -15.67 0.41 -2.63
N PRO A 241 -15.42 1.73 -2.80
CA PRO A 241 -14.99 2.62 -1.72
C PRO A 241 -15.85 2.48 -0.46
N ARG A 242 -17.19 2.54 -0.58
CA ARG A 242 -18.11 2.38 0.56
C ARG A 242 -17.90 1.09 1.37
N ALA A 243 -17.56 -0.01 0.71
CA ALA A 243 -17.31 -1.28 1.41
C ALA A 243 -16.01 -1.23 2.23
N ILE A 244 -14.98 -0.54 1.72
CA ILE A 244 -13.73 -0.32 2.45
C ILE A 244 -13.99 0.50 3.71
N PHE A 245 -14.73 1.61 3.60
CA PHE A 245 -15.04 2.48 4.76
C PHE A 245 -15.87 1.77 5.82
N VAL A 246 -16.91 1.04 5.41
CA VAL A 246 -17.73 0.25 6.35
C VAL A 246 -16.89 -0.83 7.05
N GLY A 247 -15.98 -1.48 6.34
CA GLY A 247 -15.08 -2.49 6.90
C GLY A 247 -13.93 -1.94 7.75
N SER A 248 -13.69 -0.63 7.70
CA SER A 248 -12.57 0.04 8.37
C SER A 248 -13.00 0.96 9.50
N ARG A 249 -14.27 0.93 9.94
CA ARG A 249 -14.77 1.78 11.04
C ARG A 249 -13.99 1.60 12.34
N ASP A 250 -13.64 0.35 12.66
CA ASP A 250 -12.87 0.03 13.85
C ASP A 250 -11.36 0.03 13.57
N LEU A 251 -10.89 0.43 12.38
CA LEU A 251 -9.48 0.37 12.01
C LEU A 251 -8.68 1.50 12.67
N ALA A 252 -7.69 1.15 13.50
CA ALA A 252 -6.70 2.12 13.98
C ALA A 252 -5.69 2.43 12.86
N ILE A 253 -5.56 3.70 12.46
CA ILE A 253 -4.64 4.11 11.40
C ILE A 253 -3.47 4.91 11.99
N TYR A 254 -2.27 4.37 11.84
CA TYR A 254 -1.00 4.97 12.24
C TYR A 254 -0.24 5.43 11.01
N ARG A 255 0.37 6.62 11.07
CA ARG A 255 1.18 7.19 9.98
C ARG A 255 2.57 7.50 10.53
N SER A 256 3.62 7.12 9.81
CA SER A 256 5.00 7.51 10.19
C SER A 256 5.17 9.03 10.09
N THR A 257 6.13 9.60 10.83
CA THR A 257 6.42 11.05 10.77
C THR A 257 6.87 11.45 9.36
N GLU A 258 7.59 10.57 8.66
CA GLU A 258 7.98 10.78 7.25
C GLU A 258 6.74 10.89 6.35
N THR A 259 5.73 10.04 6.56
CA THR A 259 4.46 10.10 5.83
C THR A 259 3.73 11.42 6.07
N VAL A 260 3.68 11.87 7.32
CA VAL A 260 3.04 13.15 7.69
C VAL A 260 3.79 14.31 7.03
N ARG A 261 5.13 14.32 7.10
CA ARG A 261 5.97 15.35 6.47
C ARG A 261 5.80 15.41 4.95
N LEU A 262 5.71 14.27 4.26
CA LEU A 262 5.50 14.24 2.81
C LEU A 262 4.13 14.79 2.41
N ALA A 263 3.10 14.54 3.23
CA ALA A 263 1.77 15.09 3.00
C ALA A 263 1.70 16.62 3.22
N GLU A 264 2.53 17.16 4.13
CA GLU A 264 2.50 18.57 4.57
C GLU A 264 3.56 19.47 3.90
N ALA A 265 4.58 18.91 3.25
CA ALA A 265 5.64 19.69 2.61
C ALA A 265 5.05 20.65 1.56
N SER A 266 5.27 21.96 1.75
CA SER A 266 4.84 23.06 0.86
C SER A 266 5.83 23.25 -0.29
#